data_AF-A0A7Y3FDV1-F1
#
_entry.id   AF-A0A7Y3FDV1-F1
#
_cell.length_a   1.000
_cell.length_b   1.000
_cell.length_c   1.000
_cell.angle_alpha   90.00
_cell.angle_beta   90.00
_cell.angle_gamma   90.00
#
_symmetry.space_group_name_H-M   'P 1'
#
loop_
_entity.id
_entity.type
_entity.pdbx_description
1 polymer ?
#
loop_
_entity_poly.entity_id
_entity_poly.type
_entity_poly.pdbx_seq_one_letter_code
_entity_poly.pdbx_strand_id
1 'polypeptide(L)'
;AYSSLAPLSTWRTEPGQDSAKSDEMKADSADAPFQGIAEKYGVSEAQLLLRWGVQNGYAVLPKSLNPARMAQNLDLFSFEIDAADMAAMKAMDRGAGIAWATGDPSQTA
;
A
#
# COMPACT_ATOMS: atom_id res chain seq x y z
N ALA A 1 -6.11 21.52 11.98
CA ALA A 1 -5.84 22.69 11.12
C ALA A 1 -6.24 22.35 9.70
N TYR A 2 -7.43 22.78 9.26
CA TYR A 2 -7.77 22.74 7.84
C TYR A 2 -7.13 23.97 7.21
N SER A 3 -6.12 23.75 6.37
CA SER A 3 -5.43 24.82 5.65
C SER A 3 -6.43 25.59 4.79
N SER A 4 -6.34 26.92 4.72
CA SER A 4 -7.06 27.74 3.73
C SER A 4 -6.63 27.44 2.28
N LEU A 5 -5.60 26.61 2.11
CA LEU A 5 -5.13 26.04 0.84
C LEU A 5 -5.58 24.59 0.65
N ALA A 6 -6.50 24.08 1.48
CA ALA A 6 -7.13 22.80 1.18
C ALA A 6 -7.77 22.92 -0.22
N PRO A 7 -7.47 22.01 -1.16
CA PRO A 7 -7.99 22.12 -2.51
C PRO A 7 -9.51 22.25 -2.45
N LEU A 8 -10.04 23.21 -3.22
CA LEU A 8 -11.48 23.45 -3.33
C LEU A 8 -12.19 22.11 -3.58
N SER A 9 -13.40 21.93 -3.07
CA SER A 9 -14.19 20.70 -3.33
C SER A 9 -14.38 20.43 -4.83
N THR A 10 -14.17 21.44 -5.67
CA THR A 10 -14.21 21.41 -7.13
C THR A 10 -12.88 21.08 -7.81
N TRP A 11 -11.81 20.73 -7.08
CA TRP A 11 -10.50 20.42 -7.68
C TRP A 11 -10.43 19.01 -8.30
N ARG A 12 -11.33 18.10 -7.90
CA ARG A 12 -11.47 16.74 -8.48
C ARG A 12 -12.86 16.62 -9.13
N THR A 13 -12.99 17.10 -10.36
CA THR A 13 -14.26 17.04 -11.11
C THR A 13 -14.30 15.93 -12.15
N GLU A 14 -13.13 15.47 -12.60
CA GLU A 14 -13.05 14.43 -13.62
C GLU A 14 -13.27 13.03 -13.02
N PRO A 15 -14.01 12.14 -13.70
CA PRO A 15 -14.14 10.75 -13.31
C PRO A 15 -12.77 10.09 -13.08
N GLY A 16 -12.60 9.40 -11.96
CA GLY A 16 -11.33 8.75 -11.59
C GLY A 16 -10.34 9.63 -10.83
N GLN A 17 -10.65 10.90 -10.56
CA GLN A 17 -9.81 11.75 -9.70
C GLN A 17 -10.13 11.66 -8.20
N ASP A 18 -11.15 10.88 -7.81
CA ASP A 18 -11.40 10.61 -6.40
C ASP A 18 -10.28 9.74 -5.78
N SER A 19 -10.33 9.54 -4.47
CA SER A 19 -9.33 8.74 -3.74
C SER A 19 -9.80 7.29 -3.50
N ALA A 20 -10.89 6.87 -4.14
CA ALA A 20 -11.34 5.49 -4.08
C ALA A 20 -10.46 4.60 -4.98
N LYS A 21 -10.49 3.30 -4.70
CA LYS A 21 -9.85 2.31 -5.57
C LYS A 21 -10.71 2.14 -6.82
N SER A 22 -10.09 2.19 -7.99
CA SER A 22 -10.76 1.82 -9.24
C SER A 22 -11.15 0.34 -9.23
N ASP A 23 -11.99 -0.08 -10.18
CA ASP A 23 -12.39 -1.48 -10.27
C ASP A 23 -11.24 -2.36 -10.77
N GLU A 24 -10.34 -1.83 -11.61
CA GLU A 24 -9.10 -2.51 -11.98
C GLU A 24 -8.22 -2.76 -10.75
N MET A 25 -8.04 -1.75 -9.88
CA MET A 25 -7.25 -1.91 -8.65
C MET A 25 -7.82 -2.97 -7.69
N LYS A 26 -9.15 -3.15 -7.68
CA LYS A 26 -9.79 -4.20 -6.86
C LYS A 26 -9.59 -5.58 -7.47
N ALA A 27 -9.69 -5.71 -8.79
CA ALA A 27 -9.45 -6.95 -9.50
C ALA A 27 -7.99 -7.40 -9.35
N ASP A 28 -7.04 -6.49 -9.56
CA ASP A 28 -5.61 -6.76 -9.41
C ASP A 28 -5.26 -7.26 -8.00
N SER A 29 -5.92 -6.72 -6.97
CA SER A 29 -5.72 -7.16 -5.59
C SER A 29 -6.24 -8.57 -5.34
N ALA A 30 -7.26 -9.04 -6.07
CA ALA A 30 -7.84 -10.36 -5.89
C ALA A 30 -6.96 -11.47 -6.50
N ASP A 31 -6.22 -11.17 -7.56
CA ASP A 31 -5.32 -12.11 -8.24
C ASP A 31 -3.91 -12.15 -7.62
N ALA A 32 -3.65 -11.30 -6.61
CA ALA A 32 -2.33 -11.20 -6.00
C ALA A 32 -2.04 -12.36 -5.02
N PRO A 33 -0.82 -12.91 -4.98
CA PRO A 33 -0.48 -14.03 -4.11
C PRO A 33 -0.29 -13.63 -2.63
N PHE A 34 -0.58 -12.39 -2.25
CA PHE A 34 -0.28 -11.87 -0.92
C PHE A 34 -1.08 -12.55 0.18
N GLN A 35 -2.31 -12.97 -0.09
CA GLN A 35 -3.10 -13.73 0.88
C GLN A 35 -2.42 -15.07 1.22
N GLY A 36 -1.98 -15.83 0.22
CA GLY A 36 -1.30 -17.11 0.45
C GLY A 36 0.04 -16.94 1.19
N ILE A 37 0.77 -15.87 0.89
CA ILE A 37 2.00 -15.54 1.63
C ILE A 37 1.66 -15.14 3.08
N ALA A 38 0.62 -14.35 3.32
CA ALA A 38 0.23 -13.92 4.66
C ALA A 38 -0.23 -15.11 5.53
N GLU A 39 -0.94 -16.07 4.95
CA GLU A 39 -1.37 -17.31 5.59
C GLU A 39 -0.18 -18.15 6.09
N LYS A 40 0.93 -18.22 5.33
CA LYS A 40 2.17 -18.89 5.75
C LYS A 40 2.72 -18.34 7.07
N TYR A 41 2.55 -17.05 7.34
CA TYR A 41 3.00 -16.40 8.56
C TYR A 41 1.90 -16.26 9.62
N GLY A 42 0.66 -16.67 9.33
CA GLY A 42 -0.47 -16.56 10.26
C GLY A 42 -0.90 -15.12 10.54
N VAL A 43 -0.64 -14.18 9.61
CA VAL A 43 -0.95 -12.76 9.76
C VAL A 43 -1.93 -12.30 8.69
N SER A 44 -2.46 -11.08 8.82
CA SER A 44 -3.25 -10.48 7.75
C SER A 44 -2.39 -10.01 6.58
N GLU A 45 -2.99 -9.92 5.39
CA GLU A 45 -2.36 -9.32 4.21
C GLU A 45 -1.85 -7.89 4.48
N ALA A 46 -2.59 -7.10 5.26
CA ALA A 46 -2.16 -5.76 5.66
C ALA A 46 -0.86 -5.81 6.48
N GLN A 47 -0.75 -6.72 7.45
CA GLN A 47 0.49 -6.88 8.23
C GLN A 47 1.66 -7.32 7.33
N LEU A 48 1.43 -8.24 6.41
CA LEU A 48 2.46 -8.68 5.45
C LEU A 48 3.00 -7.49 4.64
N LEU A 49 2.12 -6.69 4.03
CA LEU A 49 2.51 -5.55 3.19
C LEU A 49 3.20 -4.44 4.00
N LEU A 50 2.73 -4.17 5.22
CA LEU A 50 3.38 -3.19 6.10
C LEU A 50 4.75 -3.68 6.55
N ARG A 51 4.88 -4.97 6.92
CA ARG A 51 6.15 -5.58 7.28
C ARG A 51 7.14 -5.55 6.12
N TRP A 52 6.70 -5.85 4.90
CA TRP A 52 7.53 -5.74 3.70
C TRP A 52 8.14 -4.35 3.56
N GLY A 53 7.35 -3.29 3.75
CA GLY A 53 7.84 -1.91 3.68
C GLY A 53 8.91 -1.62 4.73
N VAL A 54 8.63 -1.99 5.99
CA VAL A 54 9.58 -1.81 7.11
C VAL A 54 10.86 -2.61 6.91
N GLN A 55 10.78 -3.85 6.41
CA GLN A 55 11.92 -4.74 6.21
C GLN A 55 12.81 -4.30 5.02
N ASN A 56 12.26 -3.56 4.05
CA ASN A 56 13.06 -2.86 3.03
C ASN A 56 13.69 -1.55 3.54
N GLY A 57 13.46 -1.18 4.81
CA GLY A 57 13.99 0.03 5.42
C GLY A 57 13.16 1.29 5.17
N TYR A 58 11.94 1.16 4.66
CA TYR A 58 11.05 2.30 4.46
C TYR A 58 10.32 2.68 5.74
N ALA A 59 10.12 3.98 5.95
CA ALA A 59 9.21 4.48 6.96
C ALA A 59 7.76 4.36 6.45
N VAL A 60 6.93 3.55 7.13
CA VAL A 60 5.55 3.26 6.72
C VAL A 60 4.55 3.95 7.66
N LEU A 61 3.57 4.67 7.11
CA LEU A 61 2.58 5.46 7.85
C LEU A 61 1.15 5.02 7.48
N PRO A 62 0.63 3.91 8.03
CA PRO A 62 -0.72 3.44 7.71
C PRO A 62 -1.79 4.32 8.34
N LYS A 63 -2.82 4.67 7.58
CA LYS A 63 -4.00 5.41 8.06
C LYS A 63 -5.13 4.45 8.43
N SER A 64 -5.66 4.56 9.65
CA SER A 64 -6.89 3.89 10.08
C SER A 64 -7.63 4.72 11.12
N LEU A 65 -8.96 4.64 11.12
CA LEU A 65 -9.81 5.12 12.23
C LEU A 65 -10.33 3.97 13.10
N ASN A 66 -10.09 2.72 12.70
CA ASN A 66 -10.51 1.53 13.43
C ASN A 66 -9.39 1.13 14.42
N PRO A 67 -9.66 1.11 15.75
CA PRO A 67 -8.67 0.75 16.77
C PRO A 67 -8.06 -0.65 16.62
N ALA A 68 -8.86 -1.65 16.24
CA ALA A 68 -8.36 -3.01 16.04
C ALA A 68 -7.35 -3.06 14.88
N ARG A 69 -7.63 -2.34 13.78
CA ARG A 69 -6.67 -2.21 12.66
C ARG A 69 -5.43 -1.42 13.06
N MET A 70 -5.56 -0.39 13.90
CA MET A 70 -4.40 0.36 14.39
C MET A 70 -3.48 -0.53 15.22
N ALA A 71 -4.03 -1.34 16.14
CA ALA A 71 -3.26 -2.30 16.91
C ALA A 71 -2.59 -3.35 16.01
N GLN A 72 -3.34 -3.91 15.06
CA GLN A 72 -2.82 -4.88 14.09
C GLN A 72 -1.69 -4.31 13.22
N ASN A 73 -1.83 -3.06 12.74
CA ASN A 73 -0.81 -2.39 11.94
C ASN A 73 0.48 -2.06 12.72
N LEU A 74 0.44 -2.08 14.06
CA LEU A 74 1.62 -1.90 14.91
C LEU A 74 2.33 -3.23 15.21
N ASP A 75 1.59 -4.35 15.19
CA ASP A 75 2.12 -5.69 15.40
C ASP A 75 2.76 -6.24 14.11
N LEU A 76 3.94 -5.70 13.78
CA LEU A 76 4.72 -6.07 12.58
C LEU A 76 6.05 -6.76 12.91
N PHE A 77 6.40 -6.91 14.19
CA PHE A 77 7.70 -7.42 14.61
C PHE A 77 7.63 -8.82 15.24
N SER A 78 6.44 -9.42 15.24
CA SER A 78 6.18 -10.81 15.64
C SER A 78 6.58 -11.84 14.58
N PHE A 79 6.89 -11.40 13.36
CA PHE A 79 7.34 -12.25 12.26
C PHE A 79 8.36 -11.53 11.36
N GLU A 80 9.02 -12.29 10.50
CA GLU A 80 9.96 -11.81 9.48
C GLU A 80 9.67 -12.52 8.16
N ILE A 81 9.68 -11.76 7.07
CA ILE A 81 9.45 -12.31 5.73
C ILE A 81 10.76 -12.89 5.22
N ASP A 82 10.78 -14.14 4.78
CA ASP A 82 12.00 -14.76 4.27
C ASP A 82 12.42 -14.20 2.90
N ALA A 83 13.65 -14.50 2.50
CA ALA A 83 14.23 -13.96 1.27
C ALA A 83 13.47 -14.41 0.00
N ALA A 84 12.86 -15.59 0.01
CA ALA A 84 12.13 -16.11 -1.15
C ALA A 84 10.82 -15.35 -1.34
N ASP A 85 10.07 -15.11 -0.27
CA ASP A 85 8.83 -14.35 -0.32
C ASP A 85 9.09 -12.87 -0.61
N MET A 86 10.15 -12.28 -0.02
CA MET A 86 10.57 -10.92 -0.34
C MET A 86 10.89 -10.76 -1.84
N ALA A 87 11.55 -11.76 -2.45
CA ALA A 87 11.83 -11.76 -3.89
C ALA A 87 10.55 -11.93 -4.73
N ALA A 88 9.64 -12.81 -4.32
CA ALA A 88 8.36 -13.02 -4.99
C ALA A 88 7.50 -11.74 -4.98
N MET A 89 7.44 -11.04 -3.84
CA MET A 89 6.74 -9.76 -3.73
C MET A 89 7.38 -8.68 -4.61
N LYS A 90 8.71 -8.62 -4.67
CA LYS A 90 9.43 -7.67 -5.53
C LYS A 90 9.13 -7.90 -7.03
N ALA A 91 8.99 -9.15 -7.47
CA ALA A 91 8.67 -9.48 -8.86
C ALA A 91 7.26 -9.02 -9.29
N MET A 92 6.40 -8.59 -8.34
CA MET A 92 5.07 -8.07 -8.62
C MET A 92 5.06 -6.57 -8.94
N ASP A 93 6.20 -5.88 -8.85
CA ASP A 93 6.29 -4.48 -9.26
C ASP A 93 5.88 -4.32 -10.74
N ARG A 94 5.07 -3.31 -11.01
CA ARG A 94 4.55 -2.97 -12.34
C ARG A 94 5.23 -1.73 -12.93
N GLY A 95 6.15 -1.11 -12.21
CA GLY A 95 6.94 0.04 -12.67
C GLY A 95 6.17 1.36 -12.81
N ALA A 96 4.85 1.36 -12.57
CA ALA A 96 4.01 2.56 -12.63
C ALA A 96 3.75 3.12 -11.22
N GLY A 97 3.87 4.45 -11.08
CA GLY A 97 3.51 5.15 -9.86
C GLY A 97 2.00 5.35 -9.75
N ILE A 98 1.41 5.02 -8.59
CA ILE A 98 -0.03 5.24 -8.33
C ILE A 98 -0.34 6.72 -8.05
N ALA A 99 0.61 7.46 -7.46
CA ALA A 99 0.38 8.83 -6.99
C ALA A 99 0.53 9.90 -8.09
N TRP A 100 1.37 9.66 -9.09
CA TRP A 100 1.68 10.62 -10.15
C TRP A 100 1.53 9.98 -11.51
N ALA A 101 0.76 10.61 -12.39
CA ALA A 101 0.55 10.12 -13.77
C ALA A 101 1.86 10.03 -14.57
N THR A 102 2.88 10.80 -14.20
CA THR A 102 4.21 10.79 -14.80
C THR A 102 5.12 9.68 -14.27
N GLY A 103 4.65 8.85 -13.33
CA GLY A 103 5.47 7.85 -12.64
C GLY A 103 6.29 8.43 -11.50
N ASP A 104 7.36 7.73 -11.11
CA ASP A 104 8.28 8.17 -10.06
C ASP A 104 9.01 9.47 -10.49
N PRO A 105 8.72 10.62 -9.86
CA PRO A 105 9.31 11.90 -10.28
C PRO A 105 10.81 11.95 -10.04
N SER A 106 11.38 11.05 -9.22
CA SER A 106 12.83 10.93 -9.01
C SER A 106 13.55 10.24 -10.17
N GLN A 107 12.81 9.60 -11.09
CA GLN A 107 13.37 8.91 -12.26
C GLN A 107 13.20 9.70 -13.57
N THR A 108 12.44 10.79 -13.55
CA THR A 108 12.39 11.76 -14.65
C THR A 108 13.63 12.66 -14.62
N ALA A 109 14.54 12.43 -15.57
CA ALA A 109 15.58 13.38 -15.99
C ALA A 109 15.00 14.45 -16.93
#